data_AF-A0A1F5JYI3-F1
#
_entry.id   AF-A0A1F5JYI3-F1
#
_cell.length_a   1.000
_cell.length_b   1.000
_cell.length_c   1.000
_cell.angle_alpha   90.00
_cell.angle_beta   90.00
_cell.angle_gamma   90.00
#
_symmetry.space_group_name_H-M   'P 1'
#
loop_
_entity.id
_entity.type
_entity.pdbx_description
1 polymer ?
#
loop_
_entity_poly.entity_id
_entity_poly.type
_entity_poly.pdbx_seq_one_letter_code
_entity_poly.pdbx_strand_id
1 'polypeptide(L)'
;MKKPLILFYPKNLPLLSKNELEVLDLLMDAGKLIAPLYLEQEKQAELEINKGELERAAKKNPAILDPHTVVEKVNGKIVVTPYHIKYAKLLKPVADKLIEASKLTKNKDFGNILKLQAKALTSGAYEEEAVAWLKIKKPYILDTFIGPIEHFGGQLLFGKASYQAWVGVLDKEGTDRLNNYKSVILSVRRKATLPDERVDNQDQVKARVLDVVLFSGFMARAKFVGLHLPTDVSLVEKYGSELILFNQPNDLRIKEQIIPTFNKIFSKEFKEGFEAEDIRRGYLRAVALHELAHSYLYYKHAARNLADLFPVIEELAATILGLRLAGTLLLKDRINNKQLESMIVTFLCRSFYHKGNADSSSPLKNYALGGNIFINFIVQNGALKISGGQVVPNFMKIFVSLHELSDSLEYLLEKGSYKDAQNFIKKYS
;
A
#
# COMPACT_ATOMS: atom_id res chain seq x y z
N MET A 1 -0.14 20.82 -13.50
CA MET A 1 0.01 19.88 -12.38
C MET A 1 1.49 19.72 -12.03
N LYS A 2 1.86 19.48 -10.75
CA LYS A 2 3.26 19.15 -10.37
C LYS A 2 3.72 17.90 -11.13
N LYS A 3 5.00 17.78 -11.45
CA LYS A 3 5.55 16.57 -12.10
C LYS A 3 5.35 15.33 -11.19
N PRO A 4 4.89 14.17 -11.69
CA PRO A 4 4.74 12.94 -10.91
C PRO A 4 6.11 12.25 -10.74
N LEU A 5 7.02 12.96 -10.08
CA LEU A 5 8.39 12.54 -9.81
C LEU A 5 8.83 13.16 -8.49
N ILE A 6 9.33 12.33 -7.58
CA ILE A 6 9.92 12.75 -6.32
C ILE A 6 11.30 12.12 -6.22
N LEU A 7 12.32 12.94 -6.02
CA LEU A 7 13.67 12.51 -5.69
C LEU A 7 13.86 12.65 -4.19
N PHE A 8 14.43 11.62 -3.59
CA PHE A 8 14.75 11.58 -2.18
C PHE A 8 16.26 11.51 -2.00
N TYR A 9 16.75 12.06 -0.89
CA TYR A 9 18.17 12.09 -0.55
C TYR A 9 18.36 11.50 0.85
N PRO A 10 18.28 10.16 1.01
CA PRO A 10 18.48 9.51 2.29
C PRO A 10 19.87 9.84 2.84
N LYS A 11 19.94 10.22 4.12
CA LYS A 11 21.21 10.64 4.75
C LYS A 11 22.16 9.47 5.04
N ASN A 12 21.60 8.27 5.23
CA ASN A 12 22.32 7.12 5.77
C ASN A 12 22.19 5.88 4.85
N LEU A 13 22.47 6.04 3.56
CA LEU A 13 22.55 4.88 2.66
C LEU A 13 23.73 3.97 3.08
N PRO A 14 23.58 2.64 2.96
CA PRO A 14 24.73 1.74 3.11
C PRO A 14 25.78 2.05 2.04
N LEU A 15 27.03 1.67 2.31
CA LEU A 15 28.11 1.82 1.34
C LEU A 15 27.84 0.90 0.14
N LEU A 16 27.61 1.51 -1.03
CA LEU A 16 27.46 0.81 -2.30
C LEU A 16 28.82 0.68 -2.99
N SER A 17 29.07 -0.48 -3.59
CA SER A 17 30.21 -0.66 -4.48
C SER A 17 30.08 0.21 -5.74
N LYS A 18 31.21 0.44 -6.43
CA LYS A 18 31.20 1.17 -7.71
C LYS A 18 30.20 0.59 -8.72
N ASN A 19 30.12 -0.74 -8.80
CA ASN A 19 29.18 -1.42 -9.70
C ASN A 19 27.72 -1.18 -9.30
N GLU A 20 27.40 -1.20 -8.00
CA GLU A 20 26.05 -0.93 -7.52
C GLU A 20 25.64 0.53 -7.75
N LEU A 21 26.58 1.48 -7.62
CA LEU A 21 26.32 2.89 -7.94
C LEU A 21 26.00 3.09 -9.42
N GLU A 22 26.80 2.49 -10.32
CA GLU A 22 26.54 2.59 -11.77
C GLU A 22 25.20 1.94 -12.16
N VAL A 23 24.85 0.81 -11.54
CA VAL A 23 23.53 0.17 -11.72
C VAL A 23 22.43 1.10 -11.18
N LEU A 24 22.60 1.67 -9.98
CA LEU A 24 21.63 2.57 -9.38
C LEU A 24 21.35 3.79 -10.27
N ASP A 25 22.37 4.37 -10.90
CA ASP A 25 22.21 5.50 -11.83
C ASP A 25 21.33 5.11 -13.04
N LEU A 26 21.53 3.93 -13.62
CA LEU A 26 20.68 3.42 -14.70
C LEU A 26 19.23 3.20 -14.26
N LEU A 27 19.02 2.68 -13.04
CA LEU A 27 17.68 2.50 -12.48
C LEU A 27 17.00 3.84 -12.22
N MET A 28 17.73 4.81 -11.69
CA MET A 28 17.25 6.18 -11.49
C MET A 28 16.80 6.81 -12.82
N ASP A 29 17.59 6.64 -13.87
CA ASP A 29 17.23 7.14 -15.19
C ASP A 29 16.01 6.43 -15.77
N ALA A 30 15.92 5.10 -15.64
CA ALA A 30 14.75 4.34 -16.07
C ALA A 30 13.49 4.81 -15.32
N GLY A 31 13.59 4.99 -14.00
CA GLY A 31 12.49 5.45 -13.16
C GLY A 31 12.02 6.86 -13.50
N LYS A 32 12.93 7.81 -13.80
CA LYS A 32 12.57 9.19 -14.21
C LYS A 32 11.70 9.23 -15.48
N LEU A 33 11.89 8.26 -16.39
CA LEU A 33 11.18 8.17 -17.66
C LEU A 33 9.72 7.72 -17.52
N ILE A 34 9.31 7.23 -16.34
CA ILE A 34 7.91 6.88 -16.07
C ILE A 34 7.04 8.12 -15.88
N ALA A 35 7.58 9.22 -15.35
CA ALA A 35 6.83 10.44 -15.10
C ALA A 35 6.05 10.95 -16.34
N PRO A 36 6.68 11.11 -17.54
CA PRO A 36 5.94 11.52 -18.72
C PRO A 36 4.91 10.50 -19.20
N LEU A 37 5.17 9.19 -19.05
CA LEU A 37 4.20 8.15 -19.41
C LEU A 37 2.94 8.24 -18.54
N TYR A 38 3.14 8.33 -17.23
CA TYR A 38 2.01 8.45 -16.30
C TYR A 38 1.20 9.75 -16.52
N LEU A 39 1.84 10.85 -16.94
CA LEU A 39 1.10 12.05 -17.36
C LEU A 39 0.19 11.79 -18.57
N GLU A 40 0.58 10.93 -19.51
CA GLU A 40 -0.29 10.51 -20.62
C GLU A 40 -1.46 9.64 -20.12
N GLN A 41 -1.24 8.80 -19.11
CA GLN A 41 -2.33 8.07 -18.45
C GLN A 41 -3.31 9.01 -17.74
N GLU A 42 -2.82 10.05 -17.05
CA GLU A 42 -3.68 11.06 -16.40
C GLU A 42 -4.57 11.76 -17.45
N LYS A 43 -4.00 12.20 -18.58
CA LYS A 43 -4.77 12.82 -19.68
C LYS A 43 -5.81 11.85 -20.27
N GLN A 44 -5.44 10.59 -20.42
CA GLN A 44 -6.37 9.59 -20.94
C GLN A 44 -7.52 9.32 -19.95
N ALA A 45 -7.28 9.42 -18.64
CA ALA A 45 -8.31 9.26 -17.62
C ALA A 45 -9.38 10.35 -17.67
N GLU A 46 -9.03 11.54 -18.17
CA GLU A 46 -9.96 12.66 -18.36
C GLU A 46 -10.93 12.43 -19.54
N LEU A 47 -10.68 11.42 -20.39
CA LEU A 47 -11.59 11.09 -21.50
C LEU A 47 -12.81 10.34 -20.99
N GLU A 48 -13.95 11.03 -20.92
CA GLU A 48 -15.20 10.43 -20.51
C GLU A 48 -15.74 9.43 -21.55
N ILE A 49 -15.83 8.17 -21.15
CA ILE A 49 -16.57 7.14 -21.88
C ILE A 49 -17.70 6.65 -20.97
N ASN A 50 -18.91 6.55 -21.50
CA ASN A 50 -20.06 6.12 -20.71
C ASN A 50 -19.85 4.69 -20.15
N LYS A 51 -19.97 4.53 -18.83
CA LYS A 51 -19.78 3.24 -18.14
C LYS A 51 -20.67 2.13 -18.71
N GLY A 52 -21.95 2.41 -18.93
CA GLY A 52 -22.89 1.43 -19.47
C GLY A 52 -22.60 1.05 -20.93
N GLU A 53 -22.04 1.96 -21.72
CA GLU A 53 -21.53 1.66 -23.07
C GLU A 53 -20.36 0.68 -23.01
N LEU A 54 -19.38 0.94 -22.12
CA LEU A 54 -18.23 0.06 -21.94
C LEU A 54 -18.62 -1.32 -21.39
N GLU A 55 -19.53 -1.40 -20.41
CA GLU A 55 -20.02 -2.68 -19.89
C GLU A 55 -20.66 -3.54 -20.99
N ARG A 56 -21.45 -2.93 -21.88
CA ARG A 56 -22.02 -3.65 -23.03
C ARG A 56 -20.97 -4.07 -24.03
N ALA A 57 -19.99 -3.22 -24.31
CA ALA A 57 -18.91 -3.54 -25.22
C ALA A 57 -18.00 -4.64 -24.67
N ALA A 58 -17.73 -4.64 -23.36
CA ALA A 58 -16.92 -5.62 -22.66
C ALA A 58 -17.47 -7.04 -22.77
N LYS A 59 -18.80 -7.20 -22.84
CA LYS A 59 -19.43 -8.52 -23.10
C LYS A 59 -19.01 -9.13 -24.43
N LYS A 60 -18.66 -8.31 -25.42
CA LYS A 60 -18.21 -8.74 -26.75
C LYS A 60 -16.69 -8.76 -26.87
N ASN A 61 -16.01 -7.86 -26.18
CA ASN A 61 -14.55 -7.77 -26.16
C ASN A 61 -14.05 -7.66 -24.70
N PRO A 62 -13.72 -8.79 -24.05
CA PRO A 62 -13.24 -8.82 -22.67
C PRO A 62 -11.96 -8.01 -22.44
N ALA A 63 -11.16 -7.74 -23.47
CA ALA A 63 -9.95 -6.91 -23.36
C ALA A 63 -10.26 -5.48 -22.88
N ILE A 64 -11.51 -5.01 -23.00
CA ILE A 64 -11.99 -3.74 -22.42
C ILE A 64 -11.82 -3.73 -20.90
N LEU A 65 -11.88 -4.89 -20.24
CA LEU A 65 -11.75 -5.01 -18.79
C LEU A 65 -10.31 -5.27 -18.34
N ASP A 66 -9.41 -5.64 -19.26
CA ASP A 66 -8.01 -5.92 -18.95
C ASP A 66 -7.35 -4.67 -18.33
N PRO A 67 -6.74 -4.76 -17.13
CA PRO A 67 -6.13 -3.61 -16.46
C PRO A 67 -4.96 -2.98 -17.25
N HIS A 68 -4.39 -3.68 -18.22
CA HIS A 68 -3.23 -3.26 -19.02
C HIS A 68 -3.61 -2.82 -20.45
N THR A 69 -4.84 -2.33 -20.63
CA THR A 69 -5.31 -1.78 -21.91
C THR A 69 -5.80 -0.35 -21.80
N VAL A 70 -5.59 0.40 -22.88
CA VAL A 70 -6.19 1.70 -23.14
C VAL A 70 -7.47 1.49 -23.92
N VAL A 71 -8.55 2.12 -23.45
CA VAL A 71 -9.84 2.12 -24.12
C VAL A 71 -10.13 3.53 -24.60
N GLU A 72 -10.35 3.70 -25.89
CA GLU A 72 -10.56 4.99 -26.55
C GLU A 72 -11.78 4.93 -27.46
N LYS A 73 -12.41 6.09 -27.69
CA LYS A 73 -13.49 6.22 -28.68
C LYS A 73 -12.95 6.92 -29.93
N VAL A 74 -12.83 6.16 -31.02
CA VAL A 74 -12.33 6.67 -32.31
C VAL A 74 -13.46 6.57 -33.33
N ASN A 75 -13.88 7.70 -33.90
CA ASN A 75 -14.98 7.78 -34.86
C ASN A 75 -16.27 7.08 -34.36
N GLY A 76 -16.59 7.26 -33.09
CA GLY A 76 -17.76 6.66 -32.44
C GLY A 76 -17.63 5.18 -32.08
N LYS A 77 -16.50 4.51 -32.40
CA LYS A 77 -16.26 3.10 -32.06
C LYS A 77 -15.28 2.98 -30.90
N ILE A 78 -15.52 2.01 -30.02
CA ILE A 78 -14.60 1.66 -28.93
C ILE A 78 -13.42 0.88 -29.52
N VAL A 79 -12.21 1.39 -29.29
CA VAL A 79 -10.94 0.77 -29.65
C VAL A 79 -10.19 0.43 -28.37
N VAL A 80 -9.62 -0.77 -28.33
CA VAL A 80 -8.83 -1.27 -27.20
C VAL A 80 -7.41 -1.51 -27.65
N THR A 81 -6.45 -0.88 -26.99
CA THR A 81 -5.03 -0.99 -27.32
C THR A 81 -4.24 -1.43 -26.08
N PRO A 82 -3.50 -2.55 -26.13
CA PRO A 82 -2.59 -2.95 -25.04
C PRO A 82 -1.56 -1.87 -24.73
N TYR A 83 -1.18 -1.74 -23.45
CA TYR A 83 -0.25 -0.71 -22.97
C TYR A 83 1.11 -0.76 -23.67
N HIS A 84 1.68 -1.95 -23.86
CA HIS A 84 2.97 -2.11 -24.51
C HIS A 84 2.95 -1.63 -25.98
N ILE A 85 1.79 -1.63 -26.63
CA ILE A 85 1.58 -1.04 -27.97
C ILE A 85 1.36 0.47 -27.85
N LYS A 86 0.41 0.89 -27.02
CA LYS A 86 0.02 2.31 -26.89
C LYS A 86 1.22 3.19 -26.50
N TYR A 87 2.01 2.73 -25.53
CA TYR A 87 3.11 3.50 -24.96
C TYR A 87 4.49 3.02 -25.43
N ALA A 88 4.57 2.24 -26.51
CA ALA A 88 5.81 1.62 -27.00
C ALA A 88 6.99 2.61 -27.09
N LYS A 89 6.75 3.82 -27.61
CA LYS A 89 7.78 4.88 -27.74
C LYS A 89 8.34 5.36 -26.40
N LEU A 90 7.50 5.39 -25.36
CA LEU A 90 7.90 5.80 -24.01
C LEU A 90 8.51 4.64 -23.21
N LEU A 91 8.07 3.40 -23.50
CA LEU A 91 8.52 2.20 -22.81
C LEU A 91 9.87 1.67 -23.31
N LYS A 92 10.17 1.84 -24.61
CA LYS A 92 11.42 1.34 -25.20
C LYS A 92 12.68 1.88 -24.49
N PRO A 93 12.83 3.19 -24.23
CA PRO A 93 13.99 3.71 -23.51
C PRO A 93 14.09 3.21 -22.06
N VAL A 94 12.95 2.97 -21.40
CA VAL A 94 12.91 2.39 -20.04
C VAL A 94 13.43 0.95 -20.08
N ALA A 95 12.91 0.14 -20.99
CA ALA A 95 13.32 -1.25 -21.17
C ALA A 95 14.82 -1.36 -21.52
N ASP A 96 15.34 -0.47 -22.37
CA ASP A 96 16.76 -0.47 -22.73
C ASP A 96 17.67 -0.23 -21.52
N LYS A 97 17.31 0.73 -20.65
CA LYS A 97 18.06 1.01 -19.41
C LYS A 97 18.01 -0.14 -18.42
N LEU A 98 16.85 -0.81 -18.29
CA LEU A 98 16.73 -2.02 -17.48
C LEU A 98 17.59 -3.16 -18.02
N ILE A 99 17.65 -3.34 -19.35
CA ILE A 99 18.53 -4.32 -19.98
C ILE A 99 20.01 -3.97 -19.76
N GLU A 100 20.39 -2.70 -19.85
CA GLU A 100 21.75 -2.24 -19.56
C GLU A 100 22.14 -2.52 -18.11
N ALA A 101 21.29 -2.11 -17.16
CA ALA A 101 21.47 -2.38 -15.74
C ALA A 101 21.57 -3.90 -15.45
N SER A 102 20.78 -4.72 -16.15
CA SER A 102 20.80 -6.18 -16.01
C SER A 102 22.11 -6.83 -16.45
N LYS A 103 22.81 -6.22 -17.42
CA LYS A 103 24.11 -6.70 -17.91
C LYS A 103 25.24 -6.22 -17.00
N LEU A 104 25.06 -5.05 -16.39
CA LEU A 104 26.05 -4.42 -15.55
C LEU A 104 26.09 -5.00 -14.14
N THR A 105 24.93 -5.33 -13.56
CA THR A 105 24.87 -5.84 -12.18
C THR A 105 25.58 -7.18 -12.03
N LYS A 106 26.39 -7.31 -10.97
CA LYS A 106 27.03 -8.59 -10.59
C LYS A 106 26.05 -9.58 -9.96
N ASN A 107 24.86 -9.14 -9.52
CA ASN A 107 23.84 -10.02 -8.96
C ASN A 107 22.98 -10.63 -10.09
N LYS A 108 23.17 -11.93 -10.35
CA LYS A 108 22.49 -12.64 -11.44
C LYS A 108 20.97 -12.68 -11.28
N ASP A 109 20.46 -12.85 -10.07
CA ASP A 109 19.02 -12.91 -9.80
C ASP A 109 18.38 -11.54 -10.04
N PHE A 110 19.01 -10.47 -9.53
CA PHE A 110 18.57 -9.10 -9.77
C PHE A 110 18.61 -8.75 -11.27
N GLY A 111 19.70 -9.09 -11.96
CA GLY A 111 19.80 -8.92 -13.41
C GLY A 111 18.70 -9.66 -14.17
N ASN A 112 18.34 -10.88 -13.75
CA ASN A 112 17.23 -11.61 -14.37
C ASN A 112 15.87 -10.89 -14.18
N ILE A 113 15.61 -10.36 -12.98
CA ILE A 113 14.39 -9.60 -12.69
C ILE A 113 14.32 -8.34 -13.56
N LEU A 114 15.43 -7.60 -13.72
CA LEU A 114 15.46 -6.42 -14.60
C LEU A 114 15.17 -6.77 -16.06
N LYS A 115 15.65 -7.92 -16.55
CA LYS A 115 15.32 -8.41 -17.91
C LYS A 115 13.85 -8.75 -18.06
N LEU A 116 13.25 -9.37 -17.03
CA LEU A 116 11.83 -9.70 -17.04
C LEU A 116 10.96 -8.45 -17.00
N GLN A 117 11.31 -7.44 -16.20
CA GLN A 117 10.64 -6.14 -16.23
C GLN A 117 10.75 -5.49 -17.62
N ALA A 118 11.93 -5.46 -18.23
CA ALA A 118 12.11 -4.92 -19.58
C ALA A 118 11.26 -5.67 -20.63
N LYS A 119 11.18 -7.01 -20.54
CA LYS A 119 10.33 -7.84 -21.41
C LYS A 119 8.85 -7.51 -21.17
N ALA A 120 8.41 -7.43 -19.93
CA ALA A 120 7.01 -7.12 -19.59
C ALA A 120 6.58 -5.76 -20.15
N LEU A 121 7.43 -4.72 -20.04
CA LEU A 121 7.15 -3.41 -20.62
C LEU A 121 6.99 -3.43 -22.14
N THR A 122 7.70 -4.32 -22.84
CA THR A 122 7.69 -4.37 -24.32
C THR A 122 6.74 -5.39 -24.92
N SER A 123 6.24 -6.34 -24.12
CA SER A 123 5.35 -7.43 -24.56
C SER A 123 4.01 -7.51 -23.82
N GLY A 124 3.85 -6.80 -22.71
CA GLY A 124 2.68 -6.88 -21.84
C GLY A 124 2.66 -8.10 -20.90
N ALA A 125 3.74 -8.87 -20.80
CA ALA A 125 3.84 -10.07 -19.97
C ALA A 125 4.03 -9.76 -18.46
N TYR A 126 3.14 -8.95 -17.87
CA TYR A 126 3.24 -8.50 -16.47
C TYR A 126 2.99 -9.61 -15.46
N GLU A 127 2.16 -10.61 -15.78
CA GLU A 127 1.91 -11.74 -14.88
C GLU A 127 3.17 -12.61 -14.70
N GLU A 128 3.91 -12.88 -15.78
CA GLU A 128 5.18 -13.61 -15.73
C GLU A 128 6.20 -12.88 -14.84
N GLU A 129 6.25 -11.55 -14.94
CA GLU A 129 7.14 -10.70 -14.14
C GLU A 129 6.73 -10.72 -12.66
N ALA A 130 5.45 -10.56 -12.35
CA ALA A 130 4.95 -10.59 -10.97
C ALA A 130 5.25 -11.94 -10.29
N VAL A 131 5.04 -13.06 -10.99
CA VAL A 131 5.37 -14.39 -10.48
C VAL A 131 6.88 -14.55 -10.25
N ALA A 132 7.71 -14.01 -11.14
CA ALA A 132 9.17 -14.06 -10.97
C ALA A 132 9.63 -13.22 -9.78
N TRP A 133 9.05 -12.03 -9.57
CA TRP A 133 9.31 -11.19 -8.41
C TRP A 133 8.96 -11.90 -7.10
N LEU A 134 7.80 -12.57 -7.03
CA LEU A 134 7.38 -13.32 -5.84
C LEU A 134 8.30 -14.51 -5.54
N LYS A 135 8.98 -15.08 -6.53
CA LYS A 135 9.93 -16.18 -6.34
C LYS A 135 11.29 -15.73 -5.79
N ILE A 136 11.57 -14.43 -5.69
CA ILE A 136 12.80 -13.91 -5.07
C ILE A 136 12.82 -14.32 -3.59
N LYS A 137 13.85 -15.05 -3.18
CA LYS A 137 14.01 -15.58 -1.82
C LYS A 137 14.76 -14.63 -0.89
N LYS A 138 15.71 -13.86 -1.42
CA LYS A 138 16.57 -12.97 -0.63
C LYS A 138 16.58 -11.59 -1.28
N PRO A 139 16.36 -10.52 -0.51
CA PRO A 139 16.49 -9.17 -1.04
C PRO A 139 17.94 -8.88 -1.42
N TYR A 140 18.13 -8.09 -2.46
CA TYR A 140 19.41 -7.51 -2.82
C TYR A 140 19.54 -6.09 -2.25
N ILE A 141 20.75 -5.54 -2.21
CA ILE A 141 20.97 -4.19 -1.69
C ILE A 141 20.28 -3.13 -2.55
N LEU A 142 20.15 -3.35 -3.86
CA LEU A 142 19.36 -2.51 -4.76
C LEU A 142 17.99 -3.14 -4.99
N ASP A 143 16.95 -2.31 -4.98
CA ASP A 143 15.59 -2.71 -5.30
C ASP A 143 14.92 -1.71 -6.24
N THR A 144 14.14 -2.22 -7.18
CA THR A 144 13.34 -1.39 -8.07
C THR A 144 12.16 -2.16 -8.62
N PHE A 145 11.11 -1.43 -8.90
CA PHE A 145 10.02 -1.88 -9.76
C PHE A 145 9.67 -0.75 -10.71
N ILE A 146 9.46 -1.11 -11.98
CA ILE A 146 9.03 -0.18 -13.02
C ILE A 146 7.96 -0.86 -13.88
N GLY A 147 6.72 -0.39 -13.77
CA GLY A 147 5.61 -0.97 -14.50
C GLY A 147 4.24 -0.54 -13.98
N PRO A 148 3.16 -1.07 -14.58
CA PRO A 148 1.81 -0.90 -14.08
C PRO A 148 1.50 -1.94 -12.98
N ILE A 149 1.06 -1.49 -11.80
CA ILE A 149 0.51 -2.39 -10.74
C ILE A 149 -0.79 -1.80 -10.22
N GLU A 150 -0.68 -0.70 -9.47
CA GLU A 150 -1.79 -0.18 -8.68
C GLU A 150 -2.86 0.47 -9.55
N HIS A 151 -4.12 0.33 -9.15
CA HIS A 151 -5.23 0.89 -9.90
C HIS A 151 -5.35 2.39 -9.65
N PHE A 152 -5.59 3.14 -10.73
CA PHE A 152 -5.71 4.59 -10.65
C PHE A 152 -6.97 5.01 -9.89
N GLY A 153 -6.82 5.29 -8.59
CA GLY A 153 -7.66 6.20 -7.79
C GLY A 153 -9.18 6.18 -8.03
N GLY A 154 -9.79 5.03 -8.36
CA GLY A 154 -11.20 4.91 -8.70
C GLY A 154 -11.70 5.71 -9.92
N GLN A 155 -10.81 6.40 -10.66
CA GLN A 155 -11.19 7.31 -11.76
C GLN A 155 -11.08 6.65 -13.14
N LEU A 156 -10.21 5.67 -13.33
CA LEU A 156 -10.15 4.91 -14.59
C LEU A 156 -11.21 3.79 -14.58
N LEU A 157 -12.13 3.86 -15.55
CA LEU A 157 -13.16 2.85 -15.79
C LEU A 157 -12.55 1.43 -15.77
N PHE A 158 -13.09 0.56 -14.92
CA PHE A 158 -12.72 -0.85 -14.75
C PHE A 158 -11.34 -1.17 -14.16
N GLY A 159 -10.77 -0.29 -13.32
CA GLY A 159 -9.57 -0.66 -12.56
C GLY A 159 -8.34 -0.81 -13.46
N LYS A 160 -8.10 0.15 -14.33
CA LYS A 160 -6.87 0.20 -15.13
C LYS A 160 -5.64 0.40 -14.22
N ALA A 161 -4.57 -0.33 -14.51
CA ALA A 161 -3.33 -0.28 -13.76
C ALA A 161 -2.51 0.97 -14.16
N SER A 162 -1.85 1.57 -13.17
CA SER A 162 -1.11 2.82 -13.33
C SER A 162 0.37 2.56 -13.40
N TYR A 163 1.04 3.12 -14.39
CA TYR A 163 2.49 3.10 -14.45
C TYR A 163 3.09 3.85 -13.27
N GLN A 164 4.05 3.19 -12.65
CA GLN A 164 4.76 3.70 -11.51
C GLN A 164 6.16 3.15 -11.43
N ALA A 165 7.00 3.84 -10.67
CA ALA A 165 8.32 3.36 -10.36
C ALA A 165 8.72 3.70 -8.93
N TRP A 166 9.49 2.79 -8.33
CA TRP A 166 10.38 3.11 -7.23
C TRP A 166 11.79 2.62 -7.51
N VAL A 167 12.76 3.34 -6.96
CA VAL A 167 14.16 2.92 -6.89
C VAL A 167 14.60 3.14 -5.45
N GLY A 168 15.19 2.11 -4.85
CA GLY A 168 15.59 2.16 -3.45
C GLY A 168 16.75 1.23 -3.14
N VAL A 169 17.24 1.40 -1.92
CA VAL A 169 18.33 0.64 -1.33
C VAL A 169 17.79 -0.06 -0.08
N LEU A 170 18.18 -1.31 0.14
CA LEU A 170 17.72 -2.10 1.27
C LEU A 170 18.21 -1.50 2.60
N ASP A 171 17.28 -1.11 3.46
CA ASP A 171 17.54 -0.84 4.88
C ASP A 171 17.59 -2.18 5.61
N LYS A 172 18.80 -2.72 5.79
CA LYS A 172 19.00 -4.02 6.42
C LYS A 172 18.51 -4.03 7.87
N GLU A 173 18.77 -2.99 8.65
CA GLU A 173 18.35 -2.94 10.05
C GLU A 173 16.83 -2.80 10.19
N GLY A 174 16.22 -1.95 9.37
CA GLY A 174 14.76 -1.82 9.28
C GLY A 174 14.12 -3.14 8.88
N THR A 175 14.70 -3.82 7.89
CA THR A 175 14.25 -5.13 7.44
C THR A 175 14.38 -6.19 8.53
N ASP A 176 15.49 -6.22 9.28
CA ASP A 176 15.70 -7.16 10.38
C ASP A 176 14.68 -6.91 11.52
N ARG A 177 14.41 -5.64 11.86
CA ARG A 177 13.36 -5.27 12.82
C ARG A 177 11.96 -5.68 12.36
N LEU A 178 11.62 -5.42 11.10
CA LEU A 178 10.32 -5.80 10.53
C LEU A 178 10.13 -7.32 10.53
N ASN A 179 11.16 -8.07 10.16
CA ASN A 179 11.13 -9.53 10.20
C ASN A 179 11.01 -10.07 11.63
N ASN A 180 11.60 -9.40 12.63
CA ASN A 180 11.38 -9.76 14.04
C ASN A 180 9.89 -9.65 14.42
N TYR A 181 9.24 -8.51 14.11
CA TYR A 181 7.80 -8.33 14.38
C TYR A 181 6.95 -9.36 13.64
N LYS A 182 7.23 -9.56 12.35
CA LYS A 182 6.57 -10.60 11.55
C LYS A 182 6.67 -11.96 12.21
N SER A 183 7.88 -12.40 12.58
CA SER A 183 8.09 -13.73 13.17
C SER A 183 7.28 -13.96 14.44
N VAL A 184 7.21 -12.94 15.31
CA VAL A 184 6.48 -13.01 16.57
C VAL A 184 4.98 -13.06 16.34
N ILE A 185 4.46 -12.21 15.45
CA ILE A 185 3.04 -12.16 15.11
C ILE A 185 2.59 -13.46 14.43
N LEU A 186 3.38 -13.98 13.48
CA LEU A 186 3.06 -15.25 12.83
C LEU A 186 3.15 -16.43 13.81
N SER A 187 4.00 -16.37 14.85
CA SER A 187 4.15 -17.47 15.82
C SER A 187 2.92 -17.73 16.70
N VAL A 188 2.05 -16.75 16.90
CA VAL A 188 0.84 -16.91 17.74
C VAL A 188 -0.40 -17.34 16.95
N ARG A 189 -0.25 -17.50 15.63
CA ARG A 189 -1.32 -17.95 14.75
C ARG A 189 -1.76 -19.36 15.10
N ARG A 190 -3.07 -19.58 15.21
CA ARG A 190 -3.67 -20.91 15.36
C ARG A 190 -4.20 -21.40 14.02
N LYS A 191 -3.43 -22.23 13.31
CA LYS A 191 -3.83 -22.78 12.00
C LYS A 191 -5.13 -23.59 12.07
N ALA A 192 -5.35 -24.31 13.16
CA ALA A 192 -6.52 -25.18 13.36
C ALA A 192 -7.87 -24.45 13.41
N THR A 193 -7.88 -23.11 13.56
CA THR A 193 -9.10 -22.32 13.69
C THR A 193 -9.28 -21.33 12.54
N LEU A 194 -8.57 -21.53 11.42
CA LEU A 194 -8.73 -20.67 10.25
C LEU A 194 -10.04 -21.02 9.53
N PRO A 195 -10.89 -20.04 9.21
CA PRO A 195 -12.02 -20.25 8.34
C PRO A 195 -11.58 -20.74 6.95
N ASP A 196 -12.34 -21.64 6.32
CA ASP A 196 -12.04 -22.18 4.98
C ASP A 196 -11.94 -21.10 3.87
N GLU A 197 -12.64 -19.99 4.08
CA GLU A 197 -12.65 -18.82 3.20
C GLU A 197 -11.35 -18.02 3.23
N ARG A 198 -10.54 -18.20 4.28
CA ARG A 198 -9.31 -17.45 4.50
C ARG A 198 -8.11 -18.19 3.92
N VAL A 199 -7.25 -17.48 3.20
CA VAL A 199 -6.03 -18.07 2.64
C VAL A 199 -4.99 -18.33 3.74
N ASP A 200 -4.46 -19.55 3.75
CA ASP A 200 -3.30 -19.94 4.54
C ASP A 200 -1.99 -19.71 3.75
N ASN A 201 -1.48 -18.49 3.77
CA ASN A 201 -0.22 -18.11 3.11
C ASN A 201 0.83 -17.53 4.07
N GLN A 202 0.55 -17.47 5.38
CA GLN A 202 1.36 -16.66 6.30
C GLN A 202 2.84 -17.12 6.38
N ASP A 203 3.13 -18.39 6.12
CA ASP A 203 4.51 -18.90 6.09
C ASP A 203 5.32 -18.41 4.88
N GLN A 204 4.65 -17.84 3.87
CA GLN A 204 5.24 -17.33 2.63
C GLN A 204 5.28 -15.80 2.57
N VAL A 205 5.07 -15.12 3.70
CA VAL A 205 5.10 -13.66 3.79
C VAL A 205 6.55 -13.16 3.88
N LYS A 206 6.98 -12.41 2.87
CA LYS A 206 8.29 -11.73 2.82
C LYS A 206 8.16 -10.29 3.27
N ALA A 207 9.23 -9.71 3.78
CA ALA A 207 9.20 -8.35 4.30
C ALA A 207 10.54 -7.65 4.09
N ARG A 208 10.50 -6.41 3.61
CA ARG A 208 11.68 -5.56 3.44
C ARG A 208 11.37 -4.09 3.68
N VAL A 209 12.40 -3.35 4.08
CA VAL A 209 12.36 -1.90 4.26
C VAL A 209 13.36 -1.28 3.29
N LEU A 210 12.95 -0.23 2.61
CA LEU A 210 13.77 0.46 1.62
C LEU A 210 14.00 1.92 2.01
N ASP A 211 15.25 2.34 1.89
CA ASP A 211 15.62 3.73 1.67
C ASP A 211 15.43 4.06 0.20
N VAL A 212 14.33 4.72 -0.11
CA VAL A 212 13.94 5.14 -1.46
C VAL A 212 14.73 6.37 -1.87
N VAL A 213 15.20 6.35 -3.12
CA VAL A 213 15.87 7.49 -3.77
C VAL A 213 15.00 8.12 -4.87
N LEU A 214 14.04 7.38 -5.43
CA LEU A 214 13.10 7.90 -6.44
C LEU A 214 11.73 7.23 -6.33
N PHE A 215 10.69 8.06 -6.43
CA PHE A 215 9.35 7.64 -6.85
C PHE A 215 8.95 8.35 -8.12
N SER A 216 8.28 7.64 -9.03
CA SER A 216 7.71 8.21 -10.24
C SER A 216 6.34 7.63 -10.59
N GLY A 217 5.59 8.36 -11.40
CA GLY A 217 4.23 8.00 -11.80
C GLY A 217 3.27 7.99 -10.61
N PHE A 218 2.44 6.97 -10.52
CA PHE A 218 1.43 6.87 -9.45
C PHE A 218 2.02 6.86 -8.04
N MET A 219 3.16 6.17 -7.80
CA MET A 219 3.86 6.18 -6.52
C MET A 219 4.22 7.60 -6.06
N ALA A 220 4.61 8.49 -6.98
CA ALA A 220 4.91 9.89 -6.66
C ALA A 220 3.66 10.73 -6.37
N ARG A 221 2.51 10.41 -6.99
CA ARG A 221 1.22 11.04 -6.70
C ARG A 221 0.67 10.63 -5.35
N ALA A 222 0.60 9.33 -5.11
CA ALA A 222 0.01 8.75 -3.90
C ALA A 222 0.93 8.94 -2.67
N LYS A 223 2.25 8.99 -2.89
CA LYS A 223 3.27 8.97 -1.83
C LYS A 223 3.02 7.79 -0.87
N PHE A 224 2.92 6.58 -1.42
CA PHE A 224 2.70 5.37 -0.65
C PHE A 224 3.80 5.18 0.40
N VAL A 225 3.40 4.80 1.62
CA VAL A 225 4.31 4.59 2.75
C VAL A 225 4.74 3.14 2.90
N GLY A 226 3.92 2.23 2.38
CA GLY A 226 4.17 0.81 2.29
C GLY A 226 3.29 0.22 1.18
N LEU A 227 3.57 -1.03 0.86
CA LEU A 227 2.79 -1.86 -0.05
C LEU A 227 2.74 -3.29 0.49
N HIS A 228 1.63 -3.98 0.23
CA HIS A 228 1.49 -5.42 0.44
C HIS A 228 1.04 -6.07 -0.87
N LEU A 229 1.90 -6.85 -1.50
CA LEU A 229 1.66 -7.41 -2.84
C LEU A 229 1.86 -8.93 -2.90
N PRO A 230 1.14 -9.65 -3.79
CA PRO A 230 0.09 -9.14 -4.67
C PRO A 230 -1.24 -9.00 -3.92
N THR A 231 -2.21 -8.32 -4.53
CA THR A 231 -3.60 -8.27 -4.04
C THR A 231 -4.44 -9.45 -4.52
N ASP A 232 -4.03 -10.14 -5.60
CA ASP A 232 -4.70 -11.32 -6.14
C ASP A 232 -4.54 -12.52 -5.20
N VAL A 233 -5.64 -12.93 -4.58
CA VAL A 233 -5.74 -14.04 -3.63
C VAL A 233 -5.19 -15.36 -4.19
N SER A 234 -5.37 -15.63 -5.49
CA SER A 234 -4.90 -16.87 -6.13
C SER A 234 -3.39 -16.89 -6.32
N LEU A 235 -2.77 -15.73 -6.56
CA LEU A 235 -1.31 -15.59 -6.59
C LEU A 235 -0.74 -15.70 -5.18
N VAL A 236 -1.41 -15.08 -4.21
CA VAL A 236 -1.03 -15.14 -2.79
C VAL A 236 -1.01 -16.58 -2.26
N GLU A 237 -2.03 -17.38 -2.59
CA GLU A 237 -2.12 -18.78 -2.18
C GLU A 237 -0.97 -19.63 -2.77
N LYS A 238 -0.56 -19.34 -4.01
CA LYS A 238 0.48 -20.12 -4.72
C LYS A 238 1.90 -19.68 -4.43
N TYR A 239 2.13 -18.38 -4.24
CA TYR A 239 3.47 -17.79 -4.25
C TYR A 239 3.77 -16.94 -3.01
N GLY A 240 2.80 -16.77 -2.11
CA GLY A 240 2.90 -15.90 -0.96
C GLY A 240 2.72 -14.43 -1.29
N SER A 241 3.08 -13.60 -0.32
CA SER A 241 3.01 -12.14 -0.44
C SER A 241 4.26 -11.49 0.12
N GLU A 242 4.44 -10.22 -0.18
CA GLU A 242 5.58 -9.45 0.25
C GLU A 242 5.15 -8.03 0.63
N LEU A 243 5.52 -7.64 1.86
CA LEU A 243 5.34 -6.28 2.33
C LEU A 243 6.64 -5.46 2.18
N ILE A 244 6.50 -4.24 1.69
CA ILE A 244 7.59 -3.29 1.49
C ILE A 244 7.26 -2.02 2.25
N LEU A 245 8.18 -1.53 3.09
CA LEU A 245 8.05 -0.22 3.73
C LEU A 245 9.06 0.76 3.13
N PHE A 246 8.66 2.02 2.99
CA PHE A 246 9.49 3.07 2.40
C PHE A 246 9.83 4.16 3.41
N ASN A 247 11.09 4.28 3.81
CA ASN A 247 11.50 5.20 4.89
C ASN A 247 11.16 6.67 4.57
N GLN A 248 11.49 7.15 3.37
CA GLN A 248 11.41 8.58 3.03
C GLN A 248 9.97 9.07 2.82
N PRO A 249 9.07 8.33 2.15
CA PRO A 249 7.64 8.64 2.15
C PRO A 249 7.05 8.67 3.56
N ASN A 250 7.44 7.74 4.44
CA ASN A 250 7.02 7.77 5.84
C ASN A 250 7.51 9.03 6.56
N ASP A 251 8.78 9.41 6.40
CA ASP A 251 9.32 10.65 7.00
C ASP A 251 8.55 11.90 6.54
N LEU A 252 8.19 11.97 5.25
CA LEU A 252 7.33 13.04 4.72
C LEU A 252 5.96 13.05 5.41
N ARG A 253 5.30 11.89 5.54
CA ARG A 253 3.99 11.80 6.21
C ARG A 253 4.07 12.19 7.67
N ILE A 254 5.11 11.77 8.38
CA ILE A 254 5.31 12.12 9.79
C ILE A 254 5.43 13.64 9.94
N LYS A 255 6.29 14.26 9.12
CA LYS A 255 6.56 15.71 9.16
C LYS A 255 5.36 16.54 8.73
N GLU A 256 4.70 16.18 7.63
CA GLU A 256 3.64 16.98 7.01
C GLU A 256 2.25 16.74 7.63
N GLN A 257 2.03 15.58 8.26
CA GLN A 257 0.68 15.14 8.66
C GLN A 257 0.61 14.76 10.14
N ILE A 258 1.44 13.83 10.58
CA ILE A 258 1.30 13.22 11.91
C ILE A 258 1.69 14.20 13.02
N ILE A 259 2.86 14.82 12.95
CA ILE A 259 3.34 15.76 13.96
C ILE A 259 2.45 17.01 14.05
N PRO A 260 2.07 17.68 12.93
CA PRO A 260 1.14 18.79 13.00
C PRO A 260 -0.21 18.41 13.60
N THR A 261 -0.74 17.22 13.26
CA THR A 261 -2.03 16.77 13.80
C THR A 261 -1.92 16.45 15.28
N PHE A 262 -0.84 15.78 15.73
CA PHE A 262 -0.57 15.53 17.14
C PHE A 262 -0.57 16.83 17.95
N ASN A 263 0.12 17.85 17.45
CA ASN A 263 0.19 19.15 18.10
C ASN A 263 -1.17 19.88 18.18
N LYS A 264 -2.04 19.64 17.18
CA LYS A 264 -3.36 20.27 17.06
C LYS A 264 -4.42 19.62 17.95
N ILE A 265 -4.46 18.29 18.03
CA ILE A 265 -5.60 17.57 18.62
C ILE A 265 -5.40 17.20 20.10
N PHE A 266 -4.16 17.18 20.60
CA PHE A 266 -3.87 16.82 21.99
C PHE A 266 -3.51 18.05 22.84
N SER A 267 -3.90 18.02 24.12
CA SER A 267 -3.59 19.09 25.09
C SER A 267 -2.08 19.19 25.34
N LYS A 268 -1.63 20.31 25.93
CA LYS A 268 -0.21 20.49 26.25
C LYS A 268 0.29 19.39 27.20
N GLU A 269 -0.50 19.10 28.23
CA GLU A 269 -0.19 18.11 29.27
C GLU A 269 -0.11 16.70 28.70
N PHE A 270 -0.99 16.35 27.75
CA PHE A 270 -0.92 15.05 27.07
C PHE A 270 0.37 14.94 26.23
N LYS A 271 0.75 16.02 25.55
CA LYS A 271 1.94 16.03 24.68
C LYS A 271 3.24 15.88 25.47
N GLU A 272 3.30 16.37 26.71
CA GLU A 272 4.45 16.20 27.60
C GLU A 272 4.75 14.73 27.93
N GLY A 273 3.80 13.81 27.72
CA GLY A 273 4.03 12.37 27.87
C GLY A 273 4.78 11.69 26.72
N PHE A 274 4.97 12.37 25.58
CA PHE A 274 5.56 11.79 24.36
C PHE A 274 6.69 12.64 23.80
N GLU A 275 7.83 12.01 23.55
CA GLU A 275 8.91 12.64 22.79
C GLU A 275 8.61 12.61 21.28
N ALA A 276 9.25 13.50 20.52
CA ALA A 276 9.08 13.50 19.06
C ALA A 276 9.47 12.16 18.41
N GLU A 277 10.49 11.48 18.96
CA GLU A 277 10.92 10.16 18.51
C GLU A 277 9.88 9.06 18.84
N ASP A 278 9.13 9.19 19.94
CA ASP A 278 8.04 8.27 20.28
C ASP A 278 6.93 8.34 19.22
N ILE A 279 6.54 9.54 18.80
CA ILE A 279 5.54 9.76 17.75
C ILE A 279 6.05 9.24 16.40
N ARG A 280 7.30 9.54 16.04
CA ARG A 280 7.90 9.05 14.79
C ARG A 280 7.94 7.52 14.74
N ARG A 281 8.47 6.88 15.79
CA ARG A 281 8.58 5.42 15.87
C ARG A 281 7.22 4.75 16.04
N GLY A 282 6.29 5.37 16.76
CA GLY A 282 4.91 4.93 16.88
C GLY A 282 4.25 4.83 15.51
N TYR A 283 4.40 5.87 14.68
CA TYR A 283 3.84 5.86 13.32
C TYR A 283 4.46 4.78 12.44
N LEU A 284 5.79 4.67 12.41
CA LEU A 284 6.48 3.64 11.61
C LEU A 284 6.08 2.22 12.01
N ARG A 285 5.93 1.95 13.31
CA ARG A 285 5.45 0.65 13.80
C ARG A 285 3.98 0.42 13.42
N ALA A 286 3.12 1.43 13.56
CA ALA A 286 1.72 1.31 13.18
C ALA A 286 1.57 0.99 11.68
N VAL A 287 2.36 1.64 10.82
CA VAL A 287 2.40 1.33 9.37
C VAL A 287 2.91 -0.10 9.15
N ALA A 288 4.01 -0.50 9.79
CA ALA A 288 4.54 -1.86 9.66
C ALA A 288 3.51 -2.94 10.04
N LEU A 289 2.75 -2.71 11.11
CA LEU A 289 1.73 -3.64 11.58
C LEU A 289 0.48 -3.64 10.71
N HIS A 290 0.10 -2.49 10.15
CA HIS A 290 -0.97 -2.37 9.16
C HIS A 290 -0.63 -3.20 7.90
N GLU A 291 0.56 -2.99 7.32
CA GLU A 291 0.99 -3.76 6.15
C GLU A 291 1.08 -5.26 6.47
N LEU A 292 1.60 -5.64 7.64
CA LEU A 292 1.64 -7.04 8.03
C LEU A 292 0.25 -7.64 8.24
N ALA A 293 -0.73 -6.86 8.71
CA ALA A 293 -2.10 -7.32 8.94
C ALA A 293 -2.81 -7.70 7.65
N HIS A 294 -2.49 -7.12 6.49
CA HIS A 294 -3.03 -7.59 5.21
C HIS A 294 -2.79 -9.08 4.96
N SER A 295 -1.67 -9.64 5.44
CA SER A 295 -1.40 -11.09 5.37
C SER A 295 -2.46 -11.97 6.06
N TYR A 296 -3.29 -11.37 6.92
CA TYR A 296 -4.34 -12.03 7.67
C TYR A 296 -5.74 -11.83 7.05
N LEU A 297 -5.85 -10.99 6.01
CA LEU A 297 -7.14 -10.50 5.51
C LEU A 297 -7.46 -10.96 4.08
N TYR A 298 -6.70 -11.94 3.57
CA TYR A 298 -7.01 -12.59 2.31
C TYR A 298 -8.18 -13.57 2.46
N TYR A 299 -9.39 -13.08 2.15
CA TYR A 299 -10.62 -13.85 2.08
C TYR A 299 -11.08 -14.00 0.63
N LYS A 300 -11.35 -15.24 0.19
CA LYS A 300 -11.59 -15.60 -1.23
C LYS A 300 -12.76 -14.87 -1.88
N HIS A 301 -13.77 -14.48 -1.09
CA HIS A 301 -15.01 -13.91 -1.61
C HIS A 301 -15.27 -12.46 -1.18
N ALA A 302 -14.42 -11.87 -0.32
CA ALA A 302 -14.63 -10.54 0.24
C ALA A 302 -14.79 -9.44 -0.83
N ALA A 303 -13.84 -9.35 -1.77
CA ALA A 303 -13.87 -8.34 -2.82
C ALA A 303 -15.13 -8.43 -3.69
N ARG A 304 -15.62 -9.65 -3.94
CA ARG A 304 -16.83 -9.89 -4.71
C ARG A 304 -18.08 -9.53 -3.91
N ASN A 305 -18.15 -9.96 -2.66
CA ASN A 305 -19.33 -9.81 -1.81
C ASN A 305 -19.55 -8.36 -1.37
N LEU A 306 -18.46 -7.63 -1.09
CA LEU A 306 -18.50 -6.25 -0.61
C LEU A 306 -18.39 -5.22 -1.74
N ALA A 307 -18.04 -5.66 -2.96
CA ALA A 307 -17.96 -4.82 -4.16
C ALA A 307 -17.17 -3.52 -3.92
N ASP A 308 -17.74 -2.35 -4.22
CA ASP A 308 -17.10 -1.05 -4.07
C ASP A 308 -16.84 -0.63 -2.61
N LEU A 309 -17.42 -1.34 -1.64
CA LEU A 309 -17.16 -1.13 -0.21
C LEU A 309 -15.97 -1.94 0.31
N PHE A 310 -15.50 -2.95 -0.44
CA PHE A 310 -14.38 -3.80 -0.04
C PHE A 310 -13.14 -3.00 0.39
N PRO A 311 -12.63 -2.02 -0.39
CA PRO A 311 -11.39 -1.32 -0.03
C PRO A 311 -11.50 -0.54 1.28
N VAL A 312 -12.70 -0.03 1.63
CA VAL A 312 -12.90 0.68 2.90
C VAL A 312 -12.82 -0.29 4.07
N ILE A 313 -13.47 -1.44 3.95
CA ILE A 313 -13.52 -2.46 5.01
C ILE A 313 -12.15 -3.11 5.18
N GLU A 314 -11.48 -3.48 4.09
CA GLU A 314 -10.15 -4.10 4.12
C GLU A 314 -9.11 -3.19 4.78
N GLU A 315 -9.01 -1.92 4.33
CA GLU A 315 -8.03 -0.97 4.85
C GLU A 315 -8.24 -0.63 6.33
N LEU A 316 -9.50 -0.50 6.72
CA LEU A 316 -9.86 -0.34 8.13
C LEU A 316 -9.50 -1.60 8.91
N ALA A 317 -9.86 -2.80 8.43
CA ALA A 317 -9.54 -4.06 9.06
C ALA A 317 -8.03 -4.24 9.26
N ALA A 318 -7.22 -3.96 8.23
CA ALA A 318 -5.76 -4.04 8.31
C ALA A 318 -5.22 -3.13 9.41
N THR A 319 -5.79 -1.92 9.51
CA THR A 319 -5.33 -0.99 10.55
C THR A 319 -5.72 -1.43 11.96
N ILE A 320 -6.99 -1.80 12.17
CA ILE A 320 -7.48 -2.23 13.49
C ILE A 320 -6.81 -3.54 13.93
N LEU A 321 -6.69 -4.50 13.02
CA LEU A 321 -6.00 -5.75 13.27
C LEU A 321 -4.50 -5.51 13.55
N GLY A 322 -3.83 -4.63 12.80
CA GLY A 322 -2.44 -4.27 13.04
C GLY A 322 -2.21 -3.76 14.47
N LEU A 323 -3.06 -2.85 14.95
CA LEU A 323 -3.00 -2.37 16.34
C LEU A 323 -3.35 -3.46 17.35
N ARG A 324 -4.31 -4.35 17.06
CA ARG A 324 -4.61 -5.51 17.92
C ARG A 324 -3.41 -6.45 18.03
N LEU A 325 -2.74 -6.73 16.92
CA LEU A 325 -1.55 -7.59 16.84
C LEU A 325 -0.35 -7.00 17.61
N ALA A 326 -0.30 -5.68 17.80
CA ALA A 326 0.68 -5.06 18.69
C ALA A 326 0.61 -5.60 20.13
N GLY A 327 -0.56 -6.01 20.60
CA GLY A 327 -0.72 -6.68 21.90
C GLY A 327 0.10 -7.96 22.01
N THR A 328 0.27 -8.70 20.90
CA THR A 328 1.15 -9.89 20.85
C THR A 328 2.62 -9.49 21.04
N LEU A 329 3.05 -8.40 20.42
CA LEU A 329 4.42 -7.90 20.58
C LEU A 329 4.68 -7.47 22.03
N LEU A 330 3.68 -6.86 22.68
CA LEU A 330 3.76 -6.48 24.09
C LEU A 330 3.88 -7.71 24.99
N LEU A 331 3.03 -8.74 24.79
CA LEU A 331 3.06 -9.99 25.56
C LEU A 331 4.34 -10.81 25.38
N LYS A 332 5.15 -10.51 24.35
CA LYS A 332 6.43 -11.15 24.05
C LYS A 332 7.62 -10.23 24.31
N ASP A 333 7.42 -9.14 25.06
CA ASP A 333 8.44 -8.16 25.45
C ASP A 333 9.20 -7.55 24.26
N ARG A 334 8.57 -7.49 23.08
CA ARG A 334 9.14 -6.87 21.87
C ARG A 334 8.88 -5.38 21.78
N ILE A 335 7.85 -4.92 22.48
CA ILE A 335 7.52 -3.52 22.69
C ILE A 335 7.09 -3.31 24.15
N ASN A 336 7.05 -2.06 24.60
CA ASN A 336 6.49 -1.69 25.91
C ASN A 336 5.16 -0.92 25.77
N ASN A 337 4.52 -0.62 26.90
CA ASN A 337 3.25 0.12 26.93
C ASN A 337 3.33 1.48 26.23
N LYS A 338 4.38 2.27 26.48
CA LYS A 338 4.56 3.57 25.84
C LYS A 338 4.63 3.45 24.32
N GLN A 339 5.29 2.42 23.80
CA GLN A 339 5.37 2.17 22.36
C GLN A 339 4.02 1.76 21.77
N LEU A 340 3.21 0.96 22.49
CA LEU A 340 1.84 0.62 22.11
C LEU A 340 0.94 1.86 22.06
N GLU A 341 0.96 2.68 23.11
CA GLU A 341 0.24 3.94 23.18
C GLU A 341 0.66 4.88 22.06
N SER A 342 1.95 4.98 21.76
CA SER A 342 2.47 5.79 20.63
C SER A 342 1.91 5.35 19.28
N MET A 343 1.72 4.05 19.05
CA MET A 343 1.09 3.54 17.83
C MET A 343 -0.39 3.94 17.75
N ILE A 344 -1.13 3.83 18.86
CA ILE A 344 -2.53 4.25 18.94
C ILE A 344 -2.66 5.76 18.69
N VAL A 345 -1.83 6.57 19.37
CA VAL A 345 -1.81 8.04 19.22
C VAL A 345 -1.53 8.46 17.79
N THR A 346 -0.53 7.86 17.14
CA THR A 346 -0.18 8.21 15.76
C THR A 346 -1.24 7.78 14.76
N PHE A 347 -1.94 6.67 15.01
CA PHE A 347 -3.09 6.29 14.21
C PHE A 347 -4.30 7.22 14.40
N LEU A 348 -4.56 7.70 15.62
CA LEU A 348 -5.54 8.76 15.86
C LEU A 348 -5.16 10.01 15.06
N CYS A 349 -3.90 10.46 15.12
CA CYS A 349 -3.43 11.60 14.32
C CYS A 349 -3.68 11.39 12.83
N ARG A 350 -3.35 10.21 12.28
CA ARG A 350 -3.61 9.88 10.86
C ARG A 350 -5.11 9.97 10.54
N SER A 351 -5.96 9.39 11.39
CA SER A 351 -7.41 9.36 11.18
C SER A 351 -8.02 10.77 11.22
N PHE A 352 -7.63 11.61 12.19
CA PHE A 352 -8.07 13.01 12.26
C PHE A 352 -7.54 13.86 11.11
N TYR A 353 -6.30 13.61 10.66
CA TYR A 353 -5.74 14.27 9.48
C TYR A 353 -6.59 13.97 8.24
N HIS A 354 -6.91 12.71 7.98
CA HIS A 354 -7.74 12.33 6.83
C HIS A 354 -9.16 12.91 6.94
N LYS A 355 -9.78 12.87 8.12
CA LYS A 355 -11.10 13.48 8.36
C LYS A 355 -11.14 14.97 8.00
N GLY A 356 -10.07 15.71 8.29
CA GLY A 356 -10.00 17.15 8.03
C GLY A 356 -9.54 17.55 6.62
N ASN A 357 -9.00 16.63 5.82
CA ASN A 357 -8.35 16.93 4.54
C ASN A 357 -8.83 16.09 3.35
N ALA A 358 -9.72 15.11 3.57
CA ALA A 358 -10.23 14.29 2.49
C ALA A 358 -11.31 15.04 1.71
N ASP A 359 -11.01 15.37 0.45
CA ASP A 359 -12.03 15.67 -0.54
C ASP A 359 -12.56 14.36 -1.16
N SER A 360 -13.83 14.38 -1.55
CA SER A 360 -14.56 13.34 -2.28
C SER A 360 -13.84 12.80 -3.53
N SER A 361 -12.95 13.60 -4.13
CA SER A 361 -12.16 13.29 -5.33
C SER A 361 -10.80 12.64 -5.05
N SER A 362 -10.38 12.55 -3.78
CA SER A 362 -9.03 12.10 -3.41
C SER A 362 -8.88 10.57 -3.46
N PRO A 363 -7.71 10.03 -3.89
CA PRO A 363 -7.33 8.64 -3.67
C PRO A 363 -7.39 8.21 -2.20
N LEU A 364 -7.44 9.17 -1.27
CA LEU A 364 -7.51 8.94 0.18
C LEU A 364 -8.95 8.75 0.71
N LYS A 365 -9.98 8.77 -0.14
CA LYS A 365 -11.39 8.67 0.29
C LYS A 365 -11.67 7.43 1.16
N ASN A 366 -11.13 6.27 0.78
CA ASN A 366 -11.36 5.03 1.52
C ASN A 366 -10.71 5.07 2.91
N TYR A 367 -9.47 5.56 2.99
CA TYR A 367 -8.77 5.79 4.27
C TYR A 367 -9.49 6.79 5.17
N ALA A 368 -10.06 7.85 4.59
CA ALA A 368 -10.79 8.85 5.34
C ALA A 368 -12.10 8.28 5.91
N LEU A 369 -12.86 7.54 5.10
CA LEU A 369 -14.08 6.88 5.54
C LEU A 369 -13.79 5.83 6.63
N GLY A 370 -12.77 4.98 6.44
CA GLY A 370 -12.33 4.03 7.46
C GLY A 370 -11.91 4.72 8.76
N GLY A 371 -11.12 5.78 8.67
CA GLY A 371 -10.71 6.59 9.84
C GLY A 371 -11.90 7.23 10.57
N ASN A 372 -12.92 7.68 9.84
CA ASN A 372 -14.15 8.21 10.44
C ASN A 372 -14.93 7.13 11.19
N ILE A 373 -15.09 5.96 10.58
CA ILE A 373 -15.73 4.79 11.22
C ILE A 373 -14.99 4.43 12.51
N PHE A 374 -13.66 4.34 12.47
CA PHE A 374 -12.86 4.07 13.67
C PHE A 374 -13.10 5.10 14.77
N ILE A 375 -12.96 6.40 14.47
CA ILE A 375 -13.15 7.48 15.44
C ILE A 375 -14.55 7.42 16.04
N ASN A 376 -15.59 7.29 15.22
CA ASN A 376 -16.97 7.28 15.69
C ASN A 376 -17.25 6.03 16.55
N PHE A 377 -16.72 4.87 16.19
CA PHE A 377 -16.82 3.64 16.97
C PHE A 377 -16.22 3.82 18.39
N ILE A 378 -14.99 4.30 18.50
CA ILE A 378 -14.33 4.47 19.80
C ILE A 378 -14.91 5.64 20.61
N VAL A 379 -15.51 6.65 19.98
CA VAL A 379 -16.28 7.70 20.66
C VAL A 379 -17.56 7.11 21.26
N GLN A 380 -18.32 6.33 20.49
CA GLN A 380 -19.55 5.69 20.97
C GLN A 380 -19.30 4.74 22.15
N ASN A 381 -18.18 4.00 22.11
CA ASN A 381 -17.77 3.12 23.23
C ASN A 381 -17.16 3.87 24.43
N GLY A 382 -17.07 5.21 24.36
CA GLY A 382 -16.47 6.04 25.42
C GLY A 382 -14.97 5.81 25.61
N ALA A 383 -14.29 5.28 24.60
CA ALA A 383 -12.86 5.05 24.55
C ALA A 383 -12.08 6.30 24.09
N LEU A 384 -12.74 7.23 23.39
CA LEU A 384 -12.21 8.53 23.01
C LEU A 384 -13.19 9.64 23.42
N LYS A 385 -12.70 10.64 24.16
CA LYS A 385 -13.48 11.87 24.43
C LYS A 385 -12.96 12.99 23.54
N ILE A 386 -13.88 13.78 22.98
CA ILE A 386 -13.57 14.99 22.22
C ILE A 386 -14.26 16.15 22.93
N SER A 387 -13.48 17.11 23.44
CA SER A 387 -13.99 18.28 24.16
C SER A 387 -13.16 19.51 23.85
N GLY A 388 -13.79 20.64 23.52
CA GLY A 388 -13.09 21.89 23.20
C GLY A 388 -12.11 21.77 22.02
N GLY A 389 -12.33 20.83 21.10
CA GLY A 389 -11.41 20.53 19.98
C GLY A 389 -10.21 19.67 20.36
N GLN A 390 -10.06 19.28 21.63
CA GLN A 390 -9.03 18.37 22.11
C GLN A 390 -9.56 16.94 22.22
N VAL A 391 -8.63 15.99 22.08
CA VAL A 391 -8.86 14.55 22.10
C VAL A 391 -8.22 13.96 23.34
N VAL A 392 -8.98 13.17 24.11
CA VAL A 392 -8.50 12.47 25.30
C VAL A 392 -8.76 10.98 25.14
N PRO A 393 -7.71 10.17 24.87
CA PRO A 393 -7.85 8.73 24.69
C PRO A 393 -7.86 8.00 26.04
N ASN A 394 -8.70 6.97 26.17
CA ASN A 394 -8.61 5.96 27.22
C ASN A 394 -8.01 4.69 26.61
N PHE A 395 -6.70 4.48 26.78
CA PHE A 395 -5.97 3.40 26.11
C PHE A 395 -6.52 2.00 26.40
N MET A 396 -6.93 1.73 27.65
CA MET A 396 -7.54 0.44 28.00
C MET A 396 -8.84 0.20 27.22
N LYS A 397 -9.74 1.20 27.20
CA LYS A 397 -10.99 1.09 26.44
C LYS A 397 -10.77 1.05 24.93
N ILE A 398 -9.76 1.76 24.43
CA ILE A 398 -9.38 1.67 23.01
C ILE A 398 -8.95 0.25 22.69
N PHE A 399 -8.12 -0.38 23.52
CA PHE A 399 -7.68 -1.76 23.30
C PHE A 399 -8.86 -2.75 23.23
N VAL A 400 -9.85 -2.61 24.11
CA VAL A 400 -11.09 -3.41 24.06
C VAL A 400 -11.86 -3.13 22.78
N SER A 401 -12.03 -1.84 22.42
CA SER A 401 -12.74 -1.43 21.20
C SER A 401 -12.05 -1.94 19.93
N LEU A 402 -10.72 -2.03 19.91
CA LEU A 402 -9.97 -2.60 18.78
C LEU A 402 -10.31 -4.08 18.59
N HIS A 403 -10.51 -4.84 19.66
CA HIS A 403 -10.92 -6.24 19.57
C HIS A 403 -12.32 -6.38 18.96
N GLU A 404 -13.30 -5.68 19.52
CA GLU A 404 -14.70 -5.71 19.06
C GLU A 404 -14.85 -5.27 17.60
N LEU A 405 -14.12 -4.21 17.22
CA LEU A 405 -14.12 -3.70 15.86
C LEU A 405 -13.39 -4.66 14.89
N SER A 406 -12.27 -5.27 15.30
CA SER A 406 -11.59 -6.30 14.51
C SER A 406 -12.52 -7.45 14.19
N ASP A 407 -13.23 -7.99 15.18
CA ASP A 407 -14.15 -9.12 14.99
C ASP A 407 -15.29 -8.76 14.03
N SER A 408 -15.84 -7.55 14.15
CA SER A 408 -16.88 -7.05 13.24
C SER A 408 -16.40 -6.93 11.79
N LEU A 409 -15.18 -6.44 11.59
CA LEU A 409 -14.59 -6.26 10.27
C LEU A 409 -14.18 -7.60 9.65
N GLU A 410 -13.59 -8.50 10.44
CA GLU A 410 -13.25 -9.86 9.99
C GLU A 410 -14.52 -10.64 9.60
N TYR A 411 -15.62 -10.50 10.34
CA TYR A 411 -16.92 -11.06 9.94
C TYR A 411 -17.37 -10.57 8.55
N LEU A 412 -17.25 -9.27 8.28
CA LEU A 412 -17.64 -8.69 7.00
C LEU A 412 -16.78 -9.22 5.85
N LEU A 413 -15.47 -9.36 6.07
CA LEU A 413 -14.55 -9.90 5.07
C LEU A 413 -14.78 -11.40 4.83
N GLU A 414 -15.03 -12.16 5.88
CA GLU A 414 -15.25 -13.61 5.78
C GLU A 414 -16.54 -13.95 5.04
N LYS A 415 -17.66 -13.31 5.41
CA LYS A 415 -18.99 -13.71 4.93
C LYS A 415 -20.02 -12.58 4.82
N GLY A 416 -19.60 -11.34 5.01
CA GLY A 416 -20.51 -10.19 4.91
C GLY A 416 -21.08 -10.03 3.50
N SER A 417 -22.35 -9.65 3.43
CA SER A 417 -22.95 -9.18 2.18
C SER A 417 -22.66 -7.68 1.97
N TYR A 418 -22.86 -7.20 0.73
CA TYR A 418 -22.86 -5.77 0.44
C TYR A 418 -23.78 -4.98 1.39
N LYS A 419 -24.95 -5.55 1.72
CA LYS A 419 -25.93 -4.91 2.59
C LYS A 419 -25.43 -4.80 4.03
N ASP A 420 -24.72 -5.83 4.52
CA ASP A 420 -24.12 -5.83 5.86
C ASP A 420 -23.05 -4.74 5.96
N ALA A 421 -22.16 -4.65 4.96
CA ALA A 421 -21.14 -3.60 4.92
C ALA A 421 -21.76 -2.20 4.82
N GLN A 422 -22.81 -2.02 4.01
CA GLN A 422 -23.52 -0.75 3.90
C GLN A 422 -24.14 -0.34 5.25
N ASN A 423 -24.79 -1.28 5.95
CA ASN A 423 -25.39 -1.04 7.25
C ASN A 423 -24.33 -0.71 8.31
N PHE A 424 -23.21 -1.43 8.29
CA PHE A 424 -22.06 -1.18 9.17
C PHE A 424 -21.48 0.21 8.95
N ILE A 425 -21.18 0.58 7.71
CA ILE A 425 -20.67 1.91 7.36
C ILE A 425 -21.66 2.98 7.81
N LYS A 426 -22.95 2.85 7.47
CA LYS A 426 -23.99 3.83 7.84
C LYS A 426 -24.10 4.05 9.35
N LYS A 427 -23.87 2.99 10.16
CA LYS A 427 -23.93 3.09 11.62
C LYS A 427 -22.81 3.95 12.20
N TYR A 428 -21.65 3.99 11.53
CA TYR A 428 -20.42 4.58 12.07
C TYR A 428 -19.81 5.69 11.19
N SER A 429 -20.37 6.00 10.02
CA SER A 429 -19.88 7.05 9.11
C SER A 429 -20.33 8.45 9.52
#